data_AF-A0A2P6AQB6-F1
#
_entry.id   AF-A0A2P6AQB6-F1
#
_cell.length_a   1.000
_cell.length_b   1.000
_cell.length_c   1.000
_cell.angle_alpha   90.00
_cell.angle_beta   90.00
_cell.angle_gamma   90.00
#
_symmetry.space_group_name_H-M   'P 1'
#
loop_
_entity.id
_entity.type
_entity.pdbx_description
1 polymer ?
#
loop_
_entity_poly.entity_id
_entity_poly.type
_entity_poly.pdbx_seq_one_letter_code
_entity_poly.pdbx_strand_id
1 'polypeptide(L)' 'MSDSVFIGIDVSSQTLEVASSDQAKTWQVANDPSGIEQLVSQASALTPEMVVLEATGGYEFEAACALQAAGLAVA' A
#
# COMPACT_ATOMS: atom_id res chain seq x y z
N MET A 1 24.93 -0.29 -1.45
CA MET A 1 23.72 -0.28 -2.29
C MET A 1 22.62 0.12 -1.34
N SER A 2 21.95 1.23 -1.58
CA SER A 2 20.81 1.59 -0.73
C SER A 2 19.72 0.59 -1.06
N ASP A 3 19.41 -0.33 -0.14
CA ASP A 3 18.32 -1.28 -0.31
C ASP A 3 17.01 -0.51 -0.13
N SER A 4 16.56 0.11 -1.21
CA SER A 4 15.29 0.82 -1.25
C SER A 4 14.13 -0.15 -0.99
N VAL A 5 13.16 0.29 -0.20
CA VAL A 5 11.96 -0.48 0.10
C VAL A 5 10.88 -0.17 -0.93
N PHE A 6 10.32 -1.21 -1.53
CA PHE A 6 9.20 -1.12 -2.45
C PHE A 6 8.01 -1.86 -1.85
N ILE A 7 6.82 -1.28 -1.97
CA ILE A 7 5.57 -1.90 -1.54
C ILE A 7 4.73 -2.23 -2.78
N GLY A 8 4.25 -3.46 -2.87
CA GLY A 8 3.23 -3.89 -3.82
C GLY A 8 1.92 -4.14 -3.10
N ILE A 9 0.81 -3.69 -3.67
CA ILE A 9 -0.54 -3.88 -3.11
C ILE A 9 -1.41 -4.56 -4.16
N ASP A 10 -1.87 -5.78 -3.88
CA ASP A 10 -2.92 -6.44 -4.66
C ASP A 10 -4.29 -5.99 -4.12
N VAL A 11 -5.10 -5.42 -5.01
CA VAL A 11 -6.34 -4.72 -4.66
C VAL A 11 -7.55 -5.58 -5.00
N SER A 12 -8.37 -5.87 -3.99
CA SER A 12 -9.70 -6.45 -4.17
C SER A 12 -10.79 -5.50 -3.63
N SER A 13 -12.06 -5.84 -3.88
CA SER A 13 -13.18 -5.04 -3.39
C SER A 13 -13.34 -5.02 -1.87
N GLN A 14 -12.73 -5.96 -1.16
CA GLN A 14 -12.90 -6.10 0.30
C GLN A 14 -11.58 -5.99 1.07
N THR A 15 -10.44 -6.26 0.42
CA THR A 15 -9.14 -6.31 1.07
C THR A 15 -8.04 -5.74 0.20
N LEU A 16 -6.97 -5.28 0.85
CA LEU A 16 -5.71 -4.85 0.25
C LEU A 16 -4.63 -5.78 0.80
N GLU A 17 -4.04 -6.61 -0.05
CA GLU A 17 -2.93 -7.48 0.31
C GLU A 17 -1.61 -6.75 0.02
N VAL A 18 -0.75 -6.64 1.01
CA VAL A 18 0.43 -5.79 0.95
C VAL A 18 1.70 -6.63 1.09
N ALA A 19 2.63 -6.44 0.16
CA ALA A 19 3.95 -7.03 0.17
C ALA A 19 5.00 -5.92 0.21
N SER A 20 6.10 -6.15 0.93
CA SER A 20 7.25 -5.24 0.96
C SER A 20 8.52 -5.97 0.54
N SER A 21 9.40 -5.31 -0.20
CA SER A 21 10.70 -5.89 -0.61
C SER A 21 11.65 -6.16 0.57
N ASP A 22 11.43 -5.52 1.72
CA ASP A 22 12.22 -5.69 2.94
C ASP A 22 11.71 -6.81 3.87
N GLN A 23 10.53 -7.36 3.59
CA GLN A 23 9.85 -8.33 4.45
C GLN A 23 9.39 -9.55 3.66
N ALA A 24 9.65 -10.73 4.22
CA ALA A 24 9.23 -11.99 3.60
C ALA A 24 7.72 -12.28 3.75
N LYS A 25 7.03 -11.60 4.68
CA LYS A 25 5.61 -11.83 4.97
C LYS A 25 4.77 -10.69 4.42
N THR A 26 3.66 -11.05 3.80
CA THR A 26 2.61 -10.10 3.47
C THR A 26 1.71 -9.83 4.68
N TRP A 27 0.96 -8.75 4.60
CA TRP A 27 -0.13 -8.47 5.53
C TRP A 27 -1.33 -7.96 4.76
N GLN A 28 -2.49 -8.04 5.41
CA GLN A 28 -3.75 -7.67 4.79
C GLN A 28 -4.47 -6.65 5.66
N VAL A 29 -5.11 -5.69 4.99
CA VAL A 29 -6.09 -4.79 5.61
C VAL A 29 -7.40 -4.83 4.83
N ALA A 30 -8.48 -4.34 5.45
CA ALA A 30 -9.75 -4.15 4.74
C ALA A 30 -9.62 -3.04 3.69
N ASN A 31 -10.34 -3.18 2.58
CA ASN A 31 -10.52 -2.08 1.61
C ASN A 31 -11.72 -1.22 2.03
N ASP A 32 -11.57 -0.58 3.18
CA ASP A 32 -12.50 0.39 3.75
C ASP A 32 -11.72 1.54 4.41
N PRO A 33 -12.37 2.63 4.83
CA PRO A 33 -11.65 3.77 5.41
C PRO A 33 -10.74 3.42 6.60
N SER A 34 -11.16 2.50 7.47
CA SER A 34 -10.35 2.10 8.63
C SER A 34 -9.15 1.26 8.21
N GLY A 35 -9.31 0.39 7.23
CA GLY A 35 -8.21 -0.41 6.69
C GLY A 35 -7.21 0.45 5.91
N ILE A 36 -7.69 1.47 5.19
CA ILE A 36 -6.84 2.43 4.46
C ILE A 36 -6.00 3.28 5.44
N GLU A 37 -6.58 3.73 6.55
CA GLU A 37 -5.80 4.43 7.60
C GLU A 37 -4.69 3.52 8.18
N GLN A 38 -5.00 2.24 8.41
CA GLN A 38 -4.01 1.26 8.85
C GLN A 38 -2.91 1.04 7.80
N LEU A 39 -3.29 0.91 6.52
CA LEU A 39 -2.36 0.79 5.41
C LEU A 39 -1.39 1.98 5.38
N VAL A 40 -1.91 3.21 5.43
CA VAL A 40 -1.09 4.43 5.39
C VAL A 40 -0.11 4.46 6.55
N SER A 41 -0.57 4.14 7.77
CA SER A 41 0.29 4.12 8.95
C SER A 41 1.41 3.08 8.82
N GLN A 42 1.10 1.87 8.35
CA GLN A 42 2.07 0.78 8.25
C GLN A 42 3.04 1.01 7.09
N ALA A 43 2.55 1.40 5.91
CA ALA A 43 3.38 1.71 4.76
C ALA A 43 4.34 2.88 5.04
N SER A 44 3.87 3.95 5.71
CA SER A 44 4.72 5.11 6.03
C SER A 44 5.86 4.75 6.99
N ALA A 45 5.65 3.79 7.89
CA ALA A 45 6.68 3.33 8.83
C ALA A 45 7.84 2.60 8.14
N LEU A 46 7.60 2.05 6.95
CA LEU A 46 8.63 1.37 6.14
C LEU A 46 9.43 2.33 5.25
N THR A 47 9.02 3.60 5.17
CA THR A 47 9.67 4.63 4.35
C THR A 47 9.97 4.16 2.91
N PRO A 48 8.95 3.64 2.18
CA PRO A 48 9.17 3.07 0.86
C PRO A 48 9.59 4.15 -0.14
N GLU A 49 10.43 3.77 -1.10
CA GLU A 49 10.73 4.58 -2.27
C GLU A 49 9.51 4.68 -3.19
N MET A 50 8.71 3.61 -3.28
CA MET A 50 7.51 3.57 -4.11
C MET A 50 6.50 2.52 -3.63
N VAL A 51 5.23 2.85 -3.77
CA VAL A 51 4.08 1.95 -3.59
C VAL A 51 3.43 1.72 -4.95
N VAL A 52 3.22 0.47 -5.33
CA VAL A 52 2.57 0.07 -6.58
C VAL A 52 1.27 -0.65 -6.27
N LEU A 53 0.18 -0.26 -6.92
CA LEU A 53 -1.13 -0.91 -6.75
C LEU A 53 -1.48 -1.76 -7.99
N GLU A 54 -1.64 -3.06 -7.81
CA GLU A 54 -2.20 -3.96 -8.81
C GLU A 54 -3.72 -3.90 -8.72
N ALA A 55 -4.30 -3.07 -9.58
CA ALA A 55 -5.71 -2.74 -9.55
C ALA A 55 -6.52 -3.43 -10.65
N THR A 56 -7.68 -3.97 -10.29
CA THR A 56 -8.69 -4.43 -11.24
C THR A 56 -10.05 -3.79 -10.93
N GLY A 57 -10.34 -2.64 -11.56
CA GLY A 57 -11.70 -2.10 -11.63
C GLY A 57 -12.05 -0.91 -10.71
N GLY A 58 -11.07 -0.14 -10.22
CA GLY A 58 -11.30 1.17 -9.58
C GLY A 58 -11.33 1.15 -8.05
N TYR A 59 -11.23 -0.02 -7.41
CA TYR A 59 -11.20 -0.18 -5.96
C TYR A 59 -9.93 0.37 -5.30
N GLU A 60 -8.92 0.70 -6.09
CA GLU A 60 -7.63 1.23 -5.67
C GLU A 60 -7.67 2.73 -5.36
N PHE A 61 -8.66 3.47 -5.88
CA PHE A 61 -8.67 4.93 -5.86
C PHE A 61 -8.54 5.53 -4.46
N GLU A 62 -9.32 5.02 -3.50
CA GLU A 62 -9.30 5.55 -2.14
C GLU A 62 -7.94 5.28 -1.46
N ALA A 63 -7.41 4.07 -1.62
CA ALA A 63 -6.09 3.69 -1.09
C ALA A 63 -4.96 4.51 -1.74
N ALA A 64 -4.95 4.64 -3.07
CA ALA A 64 -3.96 5.40 -3.82
C ALA A 64 -3.98 6.88 -3.41
N CYS A 65 -5.16 7.50 -3.32
CA CYS A 65 -5.29 8.88 -2.87
C CYS A 65 -4.80 9.07 -1.44
N ALA A 66 -5.13 8.16 -0.51
CA ALA A 66 -4.71 8.26 0.87
C ALA A 66 -3.19 8.12 1.04
N LEU A 67 -2.57 7.16 0.34
CA LEU A 67 -1.12 6.97 0.32
C LEU A 67 -0.40 8.20 -0.25
N GLN A 68 -0.91 8.75 -1.35
CA GLN A 68 -0.33 9.95 -1.96
C GLN A 68 -0.52 11.20 -1.07
N ALA A 69 -1.67 11.34 -0.41
CA ALA A 69 -1.93 12.41 0.56
C ALA A 69 -1.01 12.32 1.79
N ALA A 70 -0.57 11.10 2.15
CA ALA A 70 0.45 10.88 3.18
C ALA A 70 1.88 11.17 2.71
N GLY A 71 2.08 11.54 1.44
CA GLY A 71 3.37 11.91 0.87
C GLY A 71 4.18 10.73 0.32
N LEU A 72 3.56 9.55 0.19
CA LEU A 72 4.20 8.39 -0.43
C LEU A 72 4.13 8.50 -1.96
N ALA A 73 5.19 8.05 -2.63
CA ALA A 73 5.18 7.90 -4.08
C ALA A 73 4.30 6.70 -4.46
N VAL A 74 3.33 6.93 -5.34
CA VAL A 74 2.34 5.92 -5.77
C VAL A 74 2.37 5.82 -7.29
N ALA A 75 2.37 4.59 -7.82
CA ALA A 75 2.38 4.27 -9.25
C ALA A 75 1.31 3.24 -9.63
#